data_AF-A0A971ZS96-F1
#
_entry.id   AF-A0A971ZS96-F1
#
_cell.length_a   1.000
_cell.length_b   1.000
_cell.length_c   1.000
_cell.angle_alpha   90.00
_cell.angle_beta   90.00
_cell.angle_gamma   90.00
#
_symmetry.space_group_name_H-M   'P 1'
#
loop_
_entity.id
_entity.type
_entity.pdbx_description
1 polymer ?
#
loop_
_entity_poly.entity_id
_entity_poly.type
_entity_poly.pdbx_seq_one_letter_code
_entity_poly.pdbx_strand_id
1 'polypeptide(L)'
;MHVRELVELGALVAAHGTVCIQRTSLLTERHLKQYWVASRCRLDRWARATQSFTQCTPAAAAGERPRMRGLIQEILGSELLTRTWSAVACGYDRLHNCGFLEPVVRSILKGHLEARHRALRLIVGEHGFPAEEGMVLNRLRRHTERWTDMLLGYLVPEQDITEFAFSAQRARDFALDLRDEEHDLPGDQPWQLIIASLRSTFARGLSEDSPNRDLNRRIASSILACFRSELFDTAGLLESQWVLRLGQIADDTEHLVDDLLQME
;
A
#
# COMPACT_ATOMS: atom_id res chain seq x y z
N MET A 1 -11.68 7.97 -5.34
CA MET A 1 -10.25 7.69 -5.46
C MET A 1 -10.08 6.40 -6.24
N HIS A 2 -9.40 6.51 -7.37
CA HIS A 2 -9.04 5.47 -8.32
C HIS A 2 -7.88 4.61 -7.80
N VAL A 3 -7.70 3.40 -8.34
CA VAL A 3 -6.65 2.47 -7.88
C VAL A 3 -5.22 3.00 -8.13
N ARG A 4 -5.03 3.84 -9.16
CA ARG A 4 -3.75 4.52 -9.43
C ARG A 4 -3.30 5.35 -8.22
N GLU A 5 -4.22 6.12 -7.66
CA GLU A 5 -3.96 6.96 -6.49
C GLU A 5 -3.66 6.10 -5.24
N LEU A 6 -4.26 4.91 -5.13
CA LEU A 6 -3.93 3.97 -4.04
C LEU A 6 -2.53 3.37 -4.19
N VAL A 7 -2.11 3.08 -5.42
CA VAL A 7 -0.75 2.59 -5.70
C VAL A 7 0.29 3.66 -5.35
N GLU A 8 0.04 4.91 -5.73
CA GLU A 8 0.90 6.05 -5.37
C GLU A 8 0.95 6.25 -3.86
N LEU A 9 -0.20 6.18 -3.17
CA LEU A 9 -0.23 6.21 -1.71
C LEU A 9 0.56 5.05 -1.09
N GLY A 10 0.53 3.85 -1.69
CA GLY A 10 1.29 2.73 -1.19
C GLY A 10 2.81 2.93 -1.29
N ALA A 11 3.27 3.63 -2.34
CA ALA A 11 4.66 4.05 -2.46
C ALA A 11 5.03 5.15 -1.46
N LEU A 12 4.12 6.12 -1.22
CA LEU A 12 4.29 7.11 -0.15
C LEU A 12 4.48 6.43 1.22
N VAL A 13 3.60 5.48 1.54
CA VAL A 13 3.67 4.72 2.80
C VAL A 13 5.01 3.97 2.93
N ALA A 14 5.57 3.47 1.84
CA ALA A 14 6.87 2.82 1.87
C ALA A 14 8.03 3.81 2.08
N ALA A 15 8.02 4.96 1.39
CA ALA A 15 9.08 5.96 1.53
C ALA A 15 9.21 6.55 2.93
N HIS A 16 8.08 6.77 3.61
CA HIS A 16 8.09 7.37 4.95
C HIS A 16 7.70 6.37 6.05
N GLY A 17 7.61 5.08 5.71
CA GLY A 17 7.13 4.06 6.64
C GLY A 17 8.06 3.90 7.84
N THR A 18 9.37 4.03 7.65
CA THR A 18 10.36 4.04 8.76
C THR A 18 10.09 5.16 9.74
N VAL A 19 9.90 6.39 9.23
CA VAL A 19 9.55 7.56 10.05
C VAL A 19 8.25 7.30 10.79
N CYS A 20 7.22 6.77 10.10
CA CYS A 20 5.95 6.40 10.72
C CYS A 20 6.08 5.34 11.83
N ILE A 21 6.95 4.34 11.64
CA ILE A 21 7.17 3.25 12.61
C ILE A 21 7.74 3.80 13.92
N GLN A 22 8.63 4.80 13.85
CA GLN A 22 9.36 5.36 15.00
C GLN A 22 8.56 6.41 15.80
N ARG A 23 7.41 6.88 15.30
CA ARG A 23 6.61 7.91 15.98
C ARG A 23 6.03 7.41 17.30
N THR A 24 5.83 8.31 18.27
CA THR A 24 5.13 8.02 19.53
C THR A 24 3.65 7.65 19.34
N SER A 25 3.01 8.18 18.29
CA SER A 25 1.61 7.89 17.96
C SER A 25 1.41 7.92 16.45
N LEU A 26 1.04 6.76 15.89
CA LEU A 26 0.77 6.63 14.46
C LEU A 26 -0.67 6.96 14.08
N LEU A 27 -1.64 6.42 14.84
CA LEU A 27 -3.07 6.62 14.60
C LEU A 27 -3.86 6.79 15.89
N THR A 28 -4.88 7.64 15.81
CA THR A 28 -5.92 7.69 16.84
C THR A 28 -6.96 6.59 16.62
N GLU A 29 -7.66 6.18 17.69
CA GLU A 29 -8.73 5.18 17.64
C GLU A 29 -9.82 5.54 16.60
N ARG A 30 -10.13 6.84 16.48
CA ARG A 30 -11.09 7.35 15.49
C ARG A 30 -10.68 6.99 14.06
N HIS A 31 -9.42 7.24 13.70
CA HIS A 31 -8.91 6.97 12.36
C HIS A 31 -8.77 5.46 12.10
N LEU A 32 -8.31 4.69 13.10
CA LEU A 32 -8.26 3.23 13.01
C LEU A 32 -9.66 2.64 12.76
N LYS A 33 -10.68 3.11 13.48
CA LYS A 33 -12.07 2.70 13.29
C LYS A 33 -12.57 3.06 11.90
N GLN A 34 -12.25 4.25 11.39
CA GLN A 34 -12.62 4.67 10.03
C GLN A 34 -11.97 3.80 8.96
N TYR A 35 -10.68 3.50 9.11
CA TYR A 35 -9.92 2.59 8.25
C TYR A 35 -10.55 1.18 8.25
N TRP A 36 -10.84 0.64 9.44
CA TRP A 36 -11.43 -0.68 9.59
C TRP A 36 -12.80 -0.77 8.94
N VAL A 37 -13.72 0.14 9.26
CA VAL A 37 -15.09 0.14 8.69
C VAL A 37 -15.02 0.24 7.16
N ALA A 38 -14.23 1.18 6.63
CA ALA A 38 -14.14 1.37 5.17
C ALA A 38 -13.57 0.13 4.47
N SER A 39 -12.55 -0.50 5.07
CA SER A 39 -11.93 -1.72 4.55
C SER A 39 -12.91 -2.90 4.58
N ARG A 40 -13.62 -3.11 5.69
CA ARG A 40 -14.65 -4.16 5.82
C ARG A 40 -15.76 -3.99 4.80
N CYS A 41 -16.32 -2.78 4.65
CA CYS A 41 -17.33 -2.51 3.64
C CYS A 41 -16.82 -2.79 2.22
N ARG A 42 -15.54 -2.51 1.93
CA ARG A 42 -14.95 -2.75 0.61
C ARG A 42 -14.82 -4.24 0.34
N LEU A 43 -14.34 -5.00 1.32
CA LEU A 43 -14.26 -6.47 1.24
C LEU A 43 -15.63 -7.10 1.02
N ASP A 44 -16.67 -6.62 1.71
CA ASP A 44 -18.04 -7.13 1.54
C ASP A 44 -18.61 -6.79 0.14
N ARG A 45 -18.34 -5.58 -0.38
CA ARG A 45 -18.73 -5.21 -1.75
C ARG A 45 -17.99 -6.06 -2.80
N TRP A 46 -16.71 -6.33 -2.61
CA TRP A 46 -15.94 -7.24 -3.46
C TRP A 46 -16.50 -8.67 -3.41
N ALA A 47 -16.82 -9.18 -2.23
CA ALA A 47 -17.40 -10.52 -2.08
C ALA A 47 -18.73 -10.65 -2.84
N ARG A 48 -19.65 -9.69 -2.68
CA ARG A 48 -20.94 -9.68 -3.40
C ARG A 48 -20.76 -9.58 -4.92
N ALA A 49 -19.88 -8.68 -5.38
CA ALA A 49 -19.66 -8.48 -6.81
C ALA A 49 -18.97 -9.70 -7.46
N THR A 50 -17.97 -10.30 -6.81
CA THR A 50 -17.36 -11.53 -7.31
C THR A 50 -18.36 -12.68 -7.37
N GLN A 51 -19.23 -12.82 -6.36
CA GLN A 51 -20.30 -13.82 -6.36
C GLN A 51 -21.30 -13.61 -7.50
N SER A 52 -21.74 -12.38 -7.76
CA SER A 52 -22.66 -12.11 -8.87
C SER A 52 -22.04 -12.48 -10.23
N PHE A 53 -20.76 -12.20 -10.44
CA PHE A 53 -20.09 -12.57 -11.70
C PHE A 53 -19.96 -14.09 -11.89
N THR A 54 -19.79 -14.85 -10.82
CA THR A 54 -19.77 -16.33 -10.91
C THR A 54 -21.13 -16.95 -11.21
N GLN A 55 -22.22 -16.21 -11.00
CA GLN A 55 -23.59 -16.67 -11.22
C GLN A 55 -24.16 -16.23 -12.58
N CYS A 56 -23.48 -15.33 -13.30
CA CYS A 56 -23.89 -14.89 -14.63
C CYS A 56 -23.75 -16.03 -15.64
N THR A 57 -24.65 -16.10 -16.62
CA THR A 57 -24.45 -16.99 -17.78
C THR A 57 -23.32 -16.47 -18.67
N PRO A 58 -22.68 -17.31 -19.51
CA PRO A 58 -21.62 -16.85 -20.42
C PRO A 58 -22.03 -15.70 -21.35
N ALA A 59 -23.31 -15.68 -21.78
CA ALA A 59 -23.85 -14.59 -22.59
C ALA A 59 -23.99 -13.27 -21.79
N ALA A 60 -24.45 -13.33 -20.54
CA ALA A 60 -24.54 -12.17 -19.66
C ALA A 60 -23.15 -11.67 -19.20
N ALA A 61 -22.19 -12.58 -19.03
CA ALA A 61 -20.84 -12.27 -18.60
C ALA A 61 -20.14 -11.27 -19.54
N ALA A 62 -20.39 -11.35 -20.85
CA ALA A 62 -19.80 -10.44 -21.83
C ALA A 62 -20.15 -8.96 -21.55
N GLY A 63 -21.38 -8.66 -21.11
CA GLY A 63 -21.82 -7.31 -20.76
C GLY A 63 -21.24 -6.81 -19.44
N GLU A 64 -20.96 -7.72 -18.51
CA GLU A 64 -20.40 -7.39 -17.18
C GLU A 64 -18.85 -7.35 -17.16
N ARG A 65 -18.17 -7.78 -18.24
CA ARG A 65 -16.71 -7.80 -18.35
C ARG A 65 -16.03 -6.48 -17.96
N PRO A 66 -16.49 -5.28 -18.38
CA PRO A 66 -15.84 -4.03 -17.98
C PRO A 66 -15.87 -3.80 -16.46
N ARG A 67 -17.00 -4.12 -15.81
CA ARG A 67 -17.15 -4.01 -14.35
C ARG A 67 -16.32 -5.06 -13.62
N MET A 68 -16.34 -6.29 -14.11
CA MET A 68 -15.50 -7.37 -13.59
C MET A 68 -14.01 -7.01 -13.68
N ARG A 69 -13.59 -6.43 -14.81
CA ARG A 69 -12.24 -5.94 -15.03
C ARG A 69 -11.88 -4.85 -14.03
N GLY A 70 -12.72 -3.82 -13.88
CA GLY A 70 -12.50 -2.74 -12.91
C GLY A 70 -12.38 -3.27 -11.48
N LEU A 71 -13.20 -4.24 -11.09
CA LEU A 71 -13.14 -4.89 -9.78
C LEU A 71 -11.82 -5.65 -9.56
N ILE A 72 -11.42 -6.48 -10.53
CA ILE A 72 -10.17 -7.24 -10.45
C ILE A 72 -8.98 -6.30 -10.36
N GLN A 73 -8.98 -5.23 -11.15
CA GLN A 73 -7.92 -4.22 -11.14
C GLN A 73 -7.84 -3.49 -9.79
N GLU A 74 -8.99 -3.14 -9.20
CA GLU A 74 -9.04 -2.54 -7.87
C GLU A 74 -8.47 -3.50 -6.81
N ILE A 75 -8.87 -4.78 -6.81
CA ILE A 75 -8.36 -5.80 -5.89
C ILE A 75 -6.85 -5.96 -6.05
N LEU A 76 -6.36 -6.19 -7.28
CA LEU A 76 -4.94 -6.44 -7.54
C LEU A 76 -4.08 -5.20 -7.30
N GLY A 77 -4.52 -4.02 -7.72
CA GLY A 77 -3.72 -2.79 -7.57
C GLY A 77 -3.68 -2.30 -6.12
N SER A 78 -4.80 -2.36 -5.40
CA SER A 78 -4.84 -1.89 -4.01
C SER A 78 -4.12 -2.82 -3.02
N GLU A 79 -3.73 -4.04 -3.43
CA GLU A 79 -2.96 -4.95 -2.57
C GLU A 79 -1.59 -4.38 -2.20
N LEU A 80 -1.00 -3.57 -3.09
CA LEU A 80 0.26 -2.88 -2.83
C LEU A 80 0.15 -2.02 -1.58
N LEU A 81 -0.84 -1.11 -1.54
CA LEU A 81 -1.11 -0.28 -0.37
C LEU A 81 -1.48 -1.12 0.86
N THR A 82 -2.31 -2.15 0.71
CA THR A 82 -2.73 -2.99 1.84
C THR A 82 -1.51 -3.65 2.50
N ARG A 83 -0.56 -4.17 1.71
CA ARG A 83 0.66 -4.82 2.21
C ARG A 83 1.65 -3.81 2.80
N THR A 84 1.93 -2.70 2.11
CA THR A 84 2.86 -1.69 2.65
C THR A 84 2.33 -1.06 3.93
N TRP A 85 1.03 -0.77 4.00
CA TRP A 85 0.42 -0.25 5.23
C TRP A 85 0.42 -1.27 6.36
N SER A 86 0.15 -2.55 6.07
CA SER A 86 0.23 -3.61 7.08
C SER A 86 1.64 -3.77 7.62
N ALA A 87 2.66 -3.65 6.76
CA ALA A 87 4.06 -3.69 7.16
C ALA A 87 4.43 -2.55 8.10
N VAL A 88 4.03 -1.31 7.79
CA VAL A 88 4.24 -0.13 8.64
C VAL A 88 3.51 -0.27 9.97
N ALA A 89 2.23 -0.63 9.96
CA ALA A 89 1.43 -0.75 11.17
C ALA A 89 1.92 -1.87 12.11
N CYS A 90 2.31 -3.02 11.56
CA CYS A 90 2.91 -4.09 12.35
C CYS A 90 4.33 -3.76 12.81
N GLY A 91 5.13 -3.06 12.00
CA GLY A 91 6.43 -2.53 12.42
C GLY A 91 6.29 -1.58 13.62
N TYR A 92 5.33 -0.66 13.56
CA TYR A 92 5.00 0.26 14.64
C TYR A 92 4.61 -0.48 15.93
N ASP A 93 3.65 -1.41 15.84
CA ASP A 93 3.16 -2.17 17.00
C ASP A 93 4.27 -3.01 17.64
N ARG A 94 5.18 -3.56 16.84
CA ARG A 94 6.33 -4.32 17.31
C ARG A 94 7.36 -3.45 18.00
N LEU A 95 7.69 -2.29 17.42
CA LEU A 95 8.64 -1.35 18.02
C LEU A 95 8.12 -0.81 19.37
N HIS A 96 6.83 -0.51 19.45
CA HIS A 96 6.19 0.10 20.62
C HIS A 96 5.56 -0.90 21.59
N ASN A 97 5.58 -2.20 21.26
CA ASN A 97 4.98 -3.29 22.04
C ASN A 97 3.52 -3.02 22.50
N CYS A 98 2.69 -2.41 21.64
CA CYS A 98 1.33 -1.99 22.00
C CYS A 98 0.21 -2.88 21.42
N GLY A 99 0.47 -3.58 20.31
CA GLY A 99 -0.47 -4.53 19.69
C GLY A 99 -1.83 -3.96 19.28
N PHE A 100 -1.90 -2.65 19.03
CA PHE A 100 -3.13 -1.91 18.78
C PHE A 100 -3.60 -1.97 17.31
N LEU A 101 -2.67 -1.88 16.36
CA LEU A 101 -2.95 -1.80 14.93
C LEU A 101 -2.93 -3.17 14.24
N GLU A 102 -2.03 -4.05 14.66
CA GLU A 102 -1.71 -5.35 14.08
C GLU A 102 -2.94 -6.25 13.90
N PRO A 103 -3.83 -6.44 14.89
CA PRO A 103 -5.03 -7.26 14.72
C PRO A 103 -5.95 -6.75 13.61
N VAL A 104 -6.03 -5.42 13.45
CA VAL A 104 -6.89 -4.77 12.45
C VAL A 104 -6.30 -4.93 11.05
N VAL A 105 -5.03 -4.57 10.86
CA VAL A 105 -4.38 -4.61 9.54
C VAL A 105 -4.23 -6.06 9.03
N ARG A 106 -3.90 -7.01 9.92
CA ARG A 106 -3.82 -8.44 9.53
C ARG A 106 -5.17 -9.00 9.13
N SER A 107 -6.24 -8.64 9.83
CA SER A 107 -7.61 -9.04 9.46
C SER A 107 -8.00 -8.52 8.08
N ILE A 108 -7.66 -7.27 7.77
CA ILE A 108 -7.94 -6.64 6.48
C ILE A 108 -7.09 -7.28 5.37
N LEU A 109 -5.80 -7.48 5.61
CA LEU A 109 -4.92 -8.16 4.65
C LEU A 109 -5.42 -9.57 4.34
N LYS A 110 -5.81 -10.35 5.35
CA LYS A 110 -6.40 -11.68 5.13
C LYS A 110 -7.64 -11.62 4.23
N GLY A 111 -8.56 -10.70 4.49
CA GLY A 111 -9.73 -10.50 3.63
C GLY A 111 -9.37 -10.08 2.21
N HIS A 112 -8.31 -9.27 2.05
CA HIS A 112 -7.78 -8.88 0.74
C HIS A 112 -7.22 -10.09 -0.02
N LEU A 113 -6.45 -10.95 0.64
CA LEU A 113 -5.90 -12.17 0.04
C LEU A 113 -7.00 -13.13 -0.42
N GLU A 114 -8.09 -13.25 0.35
CA GLU A 114 -9.26 -14.01 -0.10
C GLU A 114 -9.92 -13.39 -1.35
N ALA A 115 -10.08 -12.07 -1.38
CA ALA A 115 -10.62 -11.36 -2.53
C ALA A 115 -9.73 -11.52 -3.77
N ARG A 116 -8.40 -11.47 -3.60
CA ARG A 116 -7.40 -11.76 -4.62
C ARG A 116 -7.58 -13.18 -5.16
N HIS A 117 -7.69 -14.20 -4.30
CA HIS A 117 -7.92 -15.58 -4.74
C HIS A 117 -9.22 -15.73 -5.56
N ARG A 118 -10.30 -15.03 -5.17
CA ARG A 118 -11.55 -15.01 -5.96
C ARG A 118 -11.34 -14.30 -7.31
N ALA A 119 -10.65 -13.16 -7.33
CA ALA A 119 -10.33 -12.42 -8.55
C ALA A 119 -9.48 -13.23 -9.54
N LEU A 120 -8.46 -13.95 -9.07
CA LEU A 120 -7.64 -14.81 -9.92
C LEU A 120 -8.44 -15.97 -10.54
N ARG A 121 -9.40 -16.53 -9.78
CA ARG A 121 -10.33 -17.53 -10.33
C ARG A 121 -11.25 -16.95 -11.40
N LEU A 122 -11.69 -15.69 -11.27
CA LEU A 122 -12.46 -15.02 -12.32
C LEU A 122 -11.65 -14.80 -13.60
N ILE A 123 -10.33 -14.60 -13.51
CA ILE A 123 -9.48 -14.44 -14.70
C ILE A 123 -9.42 -15.75 -15.52
N VAL A 124 -9.31 -16.90 -14.84
CA VAL A 124 -9.04 -18.20 -15.46
C VAL A 124 -10.31 -19.05 -15.67
N GLY A 125 -11.42 -18.72 -15.04
CA GLY A 125 -12.65 -19.53 -15.05
C GLY A 125 -13.41 -19.51 -16.38
N GLU A 126 -14.48 -20.31 -16.46
CA GLU A 126 -15.33 -20.47 -17.66
C GLU A 126 -15.98 -19.17 -18.14
N HIS A 127 -16.21 -18.23 -17.23
CA HIS A 127 -16.76 -16.90 -17.49
C HIS A 127 -15.66 -15.84 -17.69
N GLY A 128 -14.41 -16.30 -17.84
CA GLY A 128 -13.21 -15.50 -17.78
C GLY A 128 -12.98 -14.59 -18.99
N PHE A 129 -11.78 -14.04 -19.01
CA PHE A 129 -11.39 -13.07 -20.01
C PHE A 129 -10.83 -13.73 -21.27
N PRO A 130 -11.03 -13.13 -22.46
CA PRO A 130 -10.23 -13.48 -23.63
C PRO A 130 -8.74 -13.43 -23.30
N ALA A 131 -7.93 -14.26 -23.97
CA ALA A 131 -6.50 -14.43 -23.65
C ALA A 131 -5.74 -13.10 -23.56
N GLU A 132 -5.99 -12.16 -24.48
CA GLU A 132 -5.37 -10.84 -24.50
C GLU A 132 -5.70 -10.01 -23.24
N GLU A 133 -6.97 -9.98 -22.84
CA GLU A 133 -7.39 -9.26 -21.64
C GLU A 133 -6.87 -9.93 -20.36
N GLY A 134 -6.87 -11.27 -20.32
CA GLY A 134 -6.26 -12.04 -19.24
C GLY A 134 -4.77 -11.74 -19.08
N MET A 135 -4.04 -11.57 -20.19
CA MET A 135 -2.64 -11.15 -20.16
C MET A 135 -2.45 -9.75 -19.59
N VAL A 136 -3.34 -8.79 -19.88
CA VAL A 136 -3.29 -7.45 -19.27
C VAL A 136 -3.47 -7.52 -17.75
N LEU A 137 -4.45 -8.30 -17.27
CA LEU A 137 -4.68 -8.48 -15.83
C LEU A 137 -3.52 -9.21 -15.14
N ASN A 138 -2.93 -10.21 -15.80
CA ASN A 138 -1.75 -10.91 -15.27
C ASN A 138 -0.50 -10.01 -15.25
N ARG A 139 -0.34 -9.11 -16.23
CA ARG A 139 0.72 -8.08 -16.17
C ARG A 139 0.52 -7.16 -14.98
N LEU A 140 -0.69 -6.64 -14.76
CA LEU A 140 -1.01 -5.82 -13.59
C LEU A 140 -0.65 -6.56 -12.29
N ARG A 141 -1.08 -7.82 -12.15
CA ARG A 141 -0.74 -8.67 -11.00
C ARG A 141 0.77 -8.71 -10.75
N ARG A 142 1.56 -9.04 -11.77
CA ARG A 142 3.03 -9.16 -11.67
C ARG A 142 3.69 -7.82 -11.35
N HIS A 143 3.19 -6.72 -11.91
CA HIS A 143 3.67 -5.39 -11.60
C HIS A 143 3.39 -5.03 -10.14
N THR A 144 2.16 -5.22 -9.66
CA THR A 144 1.83 -5.05 -8.23
C THR A 144 2.79 -5.86 -7.37
N GLU A 145 2.98 -7.15 -7.67
CA GLU A 145 3.86 -8.02 -6.86
C GLU A 145 5.29 -7.51 -6.77
N ARG A 146 5.90 -7.19 -7.92
CA ARG A 146 7.28 -6.71 -7.97
C ARG A 146 7.45 -5.35 -7.30
N TRP A 147 6.52 -4.42 -7.56
CA TRP A 147 6.55 -3.11 -6.94
C TRP A 147 6.33 -3.20 -5.43
N THR A 148 5.45 -4.07 -4.93
CA THR A 148 5.29 -4.29 -3.50
C THR A 148 6.58 -4.79 -2.86
N ASP A 149 7.25 -5.78 -3.44
CA ASP A 149 8.49 -6.31 -2.86
C ASP A 149 9.62 -5.27 -2.87
N MET A 150 9.73 -4.48 -3.93
CA MET A 150 10.69 -3.38 -4.01
C MET A 150 10.41 -2.30 -2.96
N LEU A 151 9.14 -1.89 -2.83
CA LEU A 151 8.73 -0.88 -1.86
C LEU A 151 8.91 -1.36 -0.42
N LEU A 152 8.66 -2.63 -0.14
CA LEU A 152 8.95 -3.21 1.18
C LEU A 152 10.46 -3.27 1.46
N GLY A 153 11.30 -3.38 0.43
CA GLY A 153 12.76 -3.31 0.56
C GLY A 153 13.26 -2.06 1.30
N TYR A 154 12.58 -0.91 1.14
CA TYR A 154 12.88 0.33 1.89
C TYR A 154 12.66 0.23 3.40
N LEU A 155 11.81 -0.71 3.83
CA LEU A 155 11.39 -0.83 5.22
C LEU A 155 12.06 -2.03 5.94
N VAL A 156 12.59 -3.00 5.18
CA VAL A 156 13.26 -4.22 5.70
C VAL A 156 14.47 -3.92 6.62
N PRO A 157 15.32 -2.90 6.38
CA PRO A 157 16.44 -2.58 7.26
C PRO A 157 16.09 -2.39 8.73
N GLU A 158 14.89 -1.91 9.01
CA GLU A 158 14.46 -1.44 10.34
C GLU A 158 13.71 -2.51 11.13
N GLN A 159 13.00 -3.41 10.44
CA GLN A 159 12.11 -4.41 11.03
C GLN A 159 12.00 -5.63 10.10
N ASP A 160 11.92 -6.85 10.66
CA ASP A 160 11.57 -8.03 9.83
C ASP A 160 10.08 -8.01 9.47
N ILE A 161 9.78 -7.33 8.38
CA ILE A 161 8.45 -7.20 7.77
C ILE A 161 8.36 -7.99 6.45
N THR A 162 9.32 -8.88 6.21
CA THR A 162 9.40 -9.64 4.95
C THR A 162 8.20 -10.57 4.75
N GLU A 163 7.46 -10.87 5.82
CA GLU A 163 6.18 -11.58 5.80
C GLU A 163 5.09 -10.89 4.94
N PHE A 164 5.17 -9.57 4.75
CA PHE A 164 4.20 -8.82 3.94
C PHE A 164 4.57 -8.79 2.45
N ALA A 165 5.75 -9.29 2.08
CA ALA A 165 6.18 -9.40 0.69
C ALA A 165 5.45 -10.54 -0.03
N PHE A 166 5.35 -10.45 -1.35
CA PHE A 166 5.03 -11.59 -2.20
C PHE A 166 6.20 -12.57 -2.29
N SER A 167 7.42 -12.04 -2.29
CA SER A 167 8.65 -12.82 -2.19
C SER A 167 9.57 -12.16 -1.18
N ALA A 168 9.69 -12.79 0.00
CA ALA A 168 10.60 -12.33 1.05
C ALA A 168 12.05 -12.20 0.54
N GLN A 169 12.50 -13.15 -0.28
CA GLN A 169 13.83 -13.09 -0.88
C GLN A 169 14.00 -11.85 -1.77
N ARG A 170 13.07 -11.61 -2.69
CA ARG A 170 13.13 -10.45 -3.59
C ARG A 170 13.08 -9.12 -2.82
N ALA A 171 12.30 -9.03 -1.75
CA ALA A 171 12.29 -7.84 -0.90
C ALA A 171 13.63 -7.61 -0.20
N ARG A 172 14.32 -8.67 0.24
CA ARG A 172 15.68 -8.59 0.80
C ARG A 172 16.71 -8.22 -0.25
N ASP A 173 16.63 -8.78 -1.45
CA ASP A 173 17.52 -8.43 -2.55
C ASP A 173 17.42 -6.93 -2.86
N PHE A 174 16.20 -6.39 -2.97
CA PHE A 174 16.00 -4.94 -3.12
C PHE A 174 16.52 -4.12 -1.93
N ALA A 175 16.37 -4.61 -0.70
CA ALA A 175 16.90 -3.92 0.48
C ALA A 175 18.44 -3.84 0.49
N LEU A 176 19.13 -4.85 -0.08
CA LEU A 176 20.58 -4.83 -0.26
C LEU A 176 20.98 -3.82 -1.33
N ASP A 177 20.35 -3.88 -2.50
CA ASP A 177 20.64 -2.97 -3.62
C ASP A 177 20.47 -1.48 -3.20
N LEU A 178 19.41 -1.18 -2.43
CA LEU A 178 19.13 0.18 -1.95
C LEU A 178 20.16 0.70 -0.94
N ARG A 179 20.76 -0.18 -0.11
CA ARG A 179 21.82 0.20 0.82
C ARG A 179 23.12 0.54 0.10
N ASP A 180 23.41 -0.18 -0.98
CA ASP A 180 24.57 0.08 -1.82
C ASP A 180 24.40 1.41 -2.58
N GLU A 181 23.18 1.73 -3.06
CA GLU A 181 22.87 3.01 -3.73
C GLU A 181 22.86 4.23 -2.79
N GLU A 182 22.48 4.09 -1.51
CA GLU A 182 22.49 5.19 -0.53
C GLU A 182 23.89 5.80 -0.31
N HIS A 183 24.96 5.07 -0.64
CA HIS A 183 26.33 5.56 -0.52
C HIS A 183 26.80 6.41 -1.71
N ASP A 184 26.13 6.34 -2.86
CA ASP A 184 26.66 6.87 -4.13
C ASP A 184 25.92 8.10 -4.70
N LEU A 185 24.70 8.43 -4.22
CA LEU A 185 23.90 9.55 -4.77
C LEU A 185 23.34 10.51 -3.70
N PRO A 186 23.67 11.82 -3.74
CA PRO A 186 23.05 12.80 -2.87
C PRO A 186 21.66 13.25 -3.40
N GLY A 187 20.60 13.10 -2.60
CA GLY A 187 19.33 13.85 -2.74
C GLY A 187 18.06 13.06 -3.13
N ASP A 188 16.94 13.78 -3.35
CA ASP A 188 15.58 13.24 -3.64
C ASP A 188 15.35 12.75 -5.08
N GLN A 189 16.34 12.93 -5.96
CA GLN A 189 16.23 12.64 -7.39
C GLN A 189 15.92 11.15 -7.70
N PRO A 190 16.50 10.16 -6.98
CA PRO A 190 16.16 8.75 -7.16
C PRO A 190 14.68 8.47 -6.87
N TRP A 191 14.11 9.06 -5.82
CA TRP A 191 12.72 8.83 -5.44
C TRP A 191 11.71 9.38 -6.46
N GLN A 192 11.98 10.55 -7.04
CA GLN A 192 11.12 11.12 -8.08
C GLN A 192 11.10 10.24 -9.35
N LEU A 193 12.24 9.66 -9.72
CA LEU A 193 12.32 8.70 -10.83
C LEU A 193 11.55 7.42 -10.52
N ILE A 194 11.60 6.93 -9.28
CA ILE A 194 10.84 5.76 -8.84
C ILE A 194 9.34 6.02 -8.92
N ILE A 195 8.86 7.16 -8.43
CA ILE A 195 7.44 7.54 -8.52
C ILE A 195 7.01 7.72 -9.99
N ALA A 196 7.84 8.34 -10.83
CA ALA A 196 7.55 8.46 -12.26
C ALA A 196 7.47 7.08 -12.96
N SER A 197 8.38 6.17 -12.61
CA SER A 197 8.40 4.79 -13.12
C SER A 197 7.18 3.98 -12.65
N LEU A 198 6.78 4.16 -11.38
CA LEU A 198 5.56 3.57 -10.82
C LEU A 198 4.34 4.08 -11.59
N ARG A 199 4.19 5.41 -11.72
CA ARG A 199 3.10 6.02 -12.47
C ARG A 199 3.03 5.51 -13.90
N SER A 200 4.18 5.43 -14.58
CA SER A 200 4.28 4.87 -15.94
C SER A 200 3.83 3.42 -16.00
N THR A 201 4.25 2.59 -15.03
CA THR A 201 3.87 1.17 -14.94
C THR A 201 2.35 0.98 -14.82
N PHE A 202 1.69 1.81 -14.00
CA PHE A 202 0.25 1.72 -13.75
C PHE A 202 -0.60 2.65 -14.65
N ALA A 203 0.02 3.46 -15.51
CA ALA A 203 -0.70 4.34 -16.44
C ALA A 203 -1.48 3.55 -17.51
N ARG A 204 -1.00 2.36 -17.88
CA ARG A 204 -1.58 1.53 -18.95
C ARG A 204 -2.31 0.32 -18.37
N GLY A 205 -3.43 -0.04 -19.01
CA GLY A 205 -4.16 -1.26 -18.73
C GLY A 205 -5.21 -1.16 -17.64
N LEU A 206 -5.15 -0.15 -16.76
CA LEU A 206 -6.20 0.18 -15.80
C LEU A 206 -7.40 0.86 -16.49
N SER A 207 -8.60 0.36 -16.18
CA SER A 207 -9.89 0.97 -16.51
C SER A 207 -9.98 2.38 -15.93
N GLU A 208 -10.83 3.23 -16.49
CA GLU A 208 -11.19 4.50 -15.86
C GLU A 208 -12.15 4.30 -14.68
N ASP A 209 -12.89 3.18 -14.69
CA ASP A 209 -13.84 2.87 -13.64
C ASP A 209 -13.12 2.35 -12.38
N SER A 210 -13.57 2.83 -11.22
CA SER A 210 -13.13 2.34 -9.90
C SER A 210 -14.38 2.03 -9.08
N PRO A 211 -14.72 0.74 -8.93
CA PRO A 211 -16.00 0.33 -8.36
C PRO A 211 -16.26 0.84 -6.94
N ASN A 212 -15.21 1.12 -6.15
CA ASN A 212 -15.35 1.56 -4.76
C ASN A 212 -14.61 2.88 -4.49
N ARG A 213 -14.75 3.86 -5.39
CA ARG A 213 -14.11 5.19 -5.27
C ARG A 213 -14.31 5.87 -3.92
N ASP A 214 -15.48 5.71 -3.30
CA ASP A 214 -15.85 6.26 -2.00
C ASP A 214 -15.06 5.60 -0.85
N LEU A 215 -15.02 4.26 -0.83
CA LEU A 215 -14.31 3.50 0.19
C LEU A 215 -12.80 3.63 0.03
N ASN A 216 -12.29 3.62 -1.20
CA ASN A 216 -10.88 3.87 -1.49
C ASN A 216 -10.43 5.21 -0.92
N ARG A 217 -11.25 6.26 -1.08
CA ARG A 217 -10.96 7.59 -0.50
C ARG A 217 -10.93 7.53 1.02
N ARG A 218 -11.92 6.89 1.65
CA ARG A 218 -11.99 6.80 3.13
C ARG A 218 -10.81 6.02 3.72
N ILE A 219 -10.41 4.92 3.06
CA ILE A 219 -9.22 4.15 3.45
C ILE A 219 -7.98 5.02 3.34
N ALA A 220 -7.78 5.67 2.18
CA ALA A 220 -6.65 6.54 1.95
C ALA A 220 -6.58 7.71 2.93
N SER A 221 -7.70 8.40 3.19
CA SER A 221 -7.75 9.50 4.17
C SER A 221 -7.41 9.02 5.58
N SER A 222 -7.81 7.80 5.95
CA SER A 222 -7.48 7.24 7.27
C SER A 222 -5.98 6.92 7.38
N ILE A 223 -5.36 6.43 6.29
CA ILE A 223 -3.91 6.18 6.23
C ILE A 223 -3.14 7.52 6.18
N LEU A 224 -3.58 8.48 5.38
CA LEU A 224 -2.96 9.80 5.27
C LEU A 224 -3.00 10.58 6.59
N ALA A 225 -3.97 10.32 7.45
CA ALA A 225 -4.00 10.90 8.80
C ALA A 225 -2.79 10.49 9.68
N CYS A 226 -2.02 9.48 9.27
CA CYS A 226 -0.76 9.09 9.91
C CYS A 226 0.42 10.00 9.53
N PHE A 227 0.28 10.82 8.50
CA PHE A 227 1.34 11.65 7.94
C PHE A 227 1.14 13.08 8.48
N ARG A 228 2.21 13.73 8.96
CA ARG A 228 2.19 15.15 9.36
C ARG A 228 1.82 16.01 8.14
N SER A 229 1.13 17.12 8.36
CA SER A 229 0.84 18.11 7.31
C SER A 229 2.13 18.65 6.69
N GLU A 230 3.19 18.77 7.49
CA GLU A 230 4.53 19.20 7.08
C GLU A 230 5.21 18.25 6.08
N LEU A 231 4.72 17.02 5.91
CA LEU A 231 5.20 16.12 4.85
C LEU A 231 4.75 16.58 3.46
N PHE A 232 3.86 17.56 3.39
CA PHE A 232 3.32 18.10 2.16
C PHE A 232 3.67 19.58 2.05
N ASP A 233 4.30 19.97 0.95
CA ASP A 233 4.53 21.34 0.56
C ASP A 233 3.20 22.10 0.37
N THR A 234 3.30 23.40 0.13
CA THR A 234 2.13 24.28 -0.06
C THR A 234 1.30 23.93 -1.31
N ALA A 235 1.80 23.10 -2.22
CA ALA A 235 1.06 22.54 -3.36
C ALA A 235 0.45 21.16 -3.08
N GLY A 236 0.64 20.61 -1.87
CA GLY A 236 0.20 19.27 -1.48
C GLY A 236 1.10 18.14 -2.03
N LEU A 237 2.29 18.49 -2.53
CA LEU A 237 3.33 17.55 -2.99
C LEU A 237 4.28 17.25 -1.83
N LEU A 238 4.98 16.14 -1.85
CA LEU A 238 5.74 15.69 -0.69
C LEU A 238 7.02 16.51 -0.49
N GLU A 239 7.28 16.94 0.75
CA GLU A 239 8.57 17.54 1.13
C GLU A 239 9.71 16.52 0.99
N SER A 240 10.90 17.03 0.67
CA SER A 240 12.14 16.27 0.49
C SER A 240 12.40 15.30 1.63
N GLN A 241 12.78 14.06 1.32
CA GLN A 241 13.16 13.04 2.31
C GLN A 241 14.34 13.52 3.18
N TRP A 242 15.20 14.38 2.62
CA TRP A 242 16.33 14.99 3.32
C TRP A 242 15.92 15.96 4.43
N VAL A 243 14.91 16.80 4.20
CA VAL A 243 14.37 17.72 5.22
C VAL A 243 13.71 16.94 6.36
N LEU A 244 13.08 15.81 6.04
CA LEU A 244 12.46 14.94 7.04
C LEU A 244 13.49 14.19 7.89
N ARG A 245 14.58 13.71 7.29
CA ARG A 245 15.71 13.13 8.06
C ARG A 245 16.39 14.17 8.96
N LEU A 246 16.54 15.42 8.49
CA LEU A 246 17.09 16.51 9.31
C LEU A 246 16.17 16.89 10.46
N GLY A 247 14.86 16.95 10.24
CA GLY A 247 13.87 17.12 11.31
C GLY A 247 13.94 15.99 12.33
N GLN A 248 14.16 14.76 11.87
CA GLN A 248 14.27 13.60 12.76
C GLN A 248 15.55 13.59 13.60
N ILE A 249 16.70 13.99 13.05
CA ILE A 249 17.92 14.19 13.86
C ILE A 249 17.67 15.26 14.93
N ALA A 250 16.92 16.31 14.62
CA ALA A 250 16.56 17.33 15.59
C ALA A 250 15.61 16.79 16.67
N ASP A 251 14.53 16.10 16.29
CA ASP A 251 13.56 15.50 17.22
C ASP A 251 14.22 14.44 18.13
N ASP A 252 15.08 13.57 17.58
CA ASP A 252 15.82 12.56 18.34
C ASP A 252 16.84 13.21 19.31
N THR A 253 17.45 14.33 18.91
CA THR A 253 18.35 15.09 19.78
C THR A 253 17.59 15.79 20.91
N GLU A 254 16.40 16.34 20.61
CA GLU A 254 15.52 16.95 21.61
C GLU A 254 15.07 15.91 22.64
N HIS A 255 14.72 14.70 22.20
CA HIS A 255 14.38 13.58 23.07
C HIS A 255 15.54 13.14 23.99
N LEU A 256 16.76 13.01 23.44
CA LEU A 256 17.94 12.69 24.23
C LEU A 256 18.25 13.75 25.30
N VAL A 257 17.96 15.02 25.00
CA VAL A 257 18.13 16.13 25.94
C VAL A 257 17.06 16.09 27.04
N ASP A 258 15.79 15.84 26.68
CA ASP A 258 14.70 15.73 27.66
C ASP A 258 14.91 14.55 28.63
N ASP A 259 15.37 13.41 28.14
CA ASP A 259 15.69 12.24 28.96
C ASP A 259 16.85 12.54 29.94
N LEU A 260 17.87 13.28 29.50
CA LEU A 260 18.97 13.70 30.38
C LEU A 260 18.51 14.67 31.47
N LEU A 261 17.59 15.58 31.16
CA LEU A 261 17.04 16.56 32.10
C LEU A 261 16.07 15.94 33.12
N GLN A 262 15.49 14.77 32.83
CA GLN A 262 14.62 14.03 33.77
C GLN A 262 15.40 13.09 34.71
N MET A 263 16.71 12.92 34.51
CA MET A 263 17.58 12.09 35.35
C MET A 263 18.33 12.85 36.46
N GLU A 264 18.16 14.18 36.54
CA GLU A 264 18.62 15.05 37.66
C GLU A 264 17.49 15.33 38.68
#